data_AF-Q6IL18-F1
#
_entry.id   AF-Q6IL18-F1
#
_cell.length_a   1.000
_cell.length_b   1.000
_cell.length_c   1.000
_cell.angle_alpha   90.00
_cell.angle_beta   90.00
_cell.angle_gamma   90.00
#
_symmetry.space_group_name_H-M   'P 1'
#
loop_
_entity.id
_entity.type
_entity.pdbx_description
1 polymer ?
#
loop_
_entity_poly.entity_id
_entity_poly.type
_entity_poly.pdbx_seq_one_letter_code
_entity_poly.pdbx_strand_id
1 'polypeptide(L)'
;MKAVTSRVLGSILVLLLIHLTSAKEAEVHLTNPPTECRLVCNPGYHIVVKKGTLYHNGRKLDDNARYAPKMACDLENSCNFKFTPQTLSYMNTAINVGTQLTINYDCKRDNFQGDPRRITDYTKTQGCPQDSFVQKHVAYFNDENIAPKRDTPVAQREREMIAMGVCAQVKRFRQNNPRTPIDPHLGTVYLIFDNRTSKNDFMPSPDVRKCQLKPNSLTKTYKYDCERKADKWTCTFASKGRDLAINDKITSHLG
;
A
#
# COMPACT_ATOMS: atom_id res chain seq x y z
N MET A 1 -38.40 35.22 6.45
CA MET A 1 -36.93 35.13 6.31
C MET A 1 -36.50 33.73 6.74
N LYS A 2 -36.15 32.86 5.77
CA LYS A 2 -35.69 31.49 6.03
C LYS A 2 -34.17 31.47 5.86
N ALA A 3 -33.46 31.09 6.94
CA ALA A 3 -32.02 30.93 6.95
C ALA A 3 -31.63 29.73 6.10
N VAL A 4 -30.90 29.99 5.01
CA VAL A 4 -30.33 28.96 4.14
C VAL A 4 -29.02 28.51 4.79
N THR A 5 -29.02 27.27 5.26
CA THR A 5 -27.86 26.53 5.75
C THR A 5 -26.98 26.14 4.57
N SER A 6 -26.00 26.98 4.23
CA SER A 6 -24.98 26.63 3.24
C SER A 6 -23.95 25.69 3.86
N ARG A 7 -24.13 24.38 3.61
CA ARG A 7 -23.10 23.36 3.78
C ARG A 7 -21.97 23.66 2.80
N VAL A 8 -20.80 24.01 3.32
CA VAL A 8 -19.57 24.21 2.56
C VAL A 8 -19.18 22.88 1.87
N LEU A 9 -19.52 22.80 0.59
CA LEU A 9 -18.99 21.85 -0.37
C LEU A 9 -17.60 22.32 -0.84
N GLY A 10 -16.68 21.36 -0.95
CA GLY A 10 -15.84 21.20 -2.13
C GLY A 10 -14.86 22.33 -2.47
N SER A 11 -13.63 22.23 -1.96
CA SER A 11 -12.46 22.91 -2.57
C SER A 11 -11.14 22.41 -1.99
N ILE A 12 -10.82 21.13 -2.26
CA ILE A 12 -9.41 20.75 -2.43
C ILE A 12 -9.27 20.34 -3.89
N LEU A 13 -9.18 21.39 -4.70
CA LEU A 13 -8.85 21.36 -6.11
C LEU A 13 -7.48 20.68 -6.27
N VAL A 14 -7.49 19.60 -7.04
CA VAL A 14 -6.36 18.77 -7.43
C VAL A 14 -5.40 19.61 -8.28
N LEU A 15 -4.43 20.26 -7.64
CA LEU A 15 -3.33 21.00 -8.27
C LEU A 15 -2.05 20.15 -8.34
N LEU A 16 -2.14 18.95 -8.95
CA LEU A 16 -0.97 18.13 -9.32
C LEU A 16 -1.21 17.49 -10.70
N LEU A 17 -1.36 18.36 -11.71
CA LEU A 17 -1.60 18.03 -13.11
C LEU A 17 -0.31 17.99 -13.97
N ILE A 18 0.86 17.66 -13.40
CA ILE A 18 2.16 17.68 -14.14
C ILE A 18 2.93 16.34 -14.09
N HIS A 19 2.28 15.22 -13.82
CA HIS A 19 2.92 13.90 -14.03
C HIS A 19 2.04 13.12 -14.99
N LEU A 20 2.42 13.11 -16.28
CA LEU A 20 1.77 12.34 -17.35
C LEU A 20 1.40 10.93 -16.86
N THR A 21 0.12 10.71 -16.61
CA THR A 21 -0.49 9.42 -16.29
C THR A 21 -1.12 8.89 -17.56
N SER A 22 -0.45 7.96 -18.23
CA SER A 22 -1.09 7.20 -19.32
C SER A 22 -1.88 6.06 -18.67
N ALA A 23 -3.20 6.15 -18.70
CA ALA A 23 -4.05 5.01 -18.39
C ALA A 23 -3.82 3.94 -19.48
N LYS A 24 -3.44 2.74 -19.07
CA LYS A 24 -3.22 1.59 -19.93
C LYS A 24 -4.14 0.45 -19.49
N GLU A 25 -4.54 -0.34 -20.46
CA GLU A 25 -5.32 -1.55 -20.26
C GLU A 25 -4.54 -2.76 -20.76
N ALA A 26 -4.66 -3.86 -20.04
CA ALA A 26 -4.14 -5.16 -20.43
C ALA A 26 -5.20 -6.21 -20.19
N GLU A 27 -5.34 -7.14 -21.12
CA GLU A 27 -6.28 -8.26 -21.02
C GLU A 27 -5.51 -9.56 -20.95
N VAL A 28 -5.94 -10.45 -20.06
CA VAL A 28 -5.34 -11.77 -19.89
C VAL A 28 -6.44 -12.81 -19.69
N HIS A 29 -6.33 -13.92 -20.40
CA HIS A 29 -7.30 -15.01 -20.35
C HIS A 29 -6.78 -16.16 -19.51
N LEU A 30 -7.65 -16.70 -18.66
CA LEU A 30 -7.40 -17.96 -17.98
C LEU A 30 -7.40 -19.08 -19.01
N THR A 31 -6.22 -19.57 -19.32
CA THR A 31 -5.92 -20.59 -20.33
C THR A 31 -5.20 -21.76 -19.69
N ASN A 32 -5.21 -22.91 -20.36
CA ASN A 32 -4.41 -24.07 -19.98
C ASN A 32 -3.66 -24.59 -21.23
N PRO A 33 -2.35 -24.34 -21.37
CA PRO A 33 -1.45 -23.75 -20.36
C PRO A 33 -1.67 -22.23 -20.15
N PRO A 34 -1.27 -21.68 -18.99
CA PRO A 34 -1.40 -20.24 -18.72
C PRO A 34 -0.52 -19.38 -19.64
N THR A 35 -1.07 -18.27 -20.11
CA THR A 35 -0.33 -17.26 -20.89
C THR A 35 0.22 -16.13 -20.00
N GLU A 36 1.36 -15.57 -20.41
CA GLU A 36 1.94 -14.38 -19.78
C GLU A 36 1.38 -13.10 -20.42
N CYS A 37 1.02 -12.14 -19.57
CA CYS A 37 0.67 -10.79 -19.96
C CYS A 37 1.75 -9.83 -19.44
N ARG A 38 2.34 -9.02 -20.31
CA ARG A 38 3.39 -8.08 -19.94
C ARG A 38 2.82 -6.68 -19.72
N LEU A 39 2.92 -6.18 -18.49
CA LEU A 39 2.67 -4.77 -18.17
C LEU A 39 4.00 -4.01 -18.26
N VAL A 40 3.98 -2.83 -18.86
CA VAL A 40 5.22 -2.04 -19.05
C VAL A 40 4.96 -0.54 -19.06
N CYS A 41 5.86 0.18 -18.40
CA CYS A 41 5.96 1.63 -18.42
C CYS A 41 7.29 2.07 -19.06
N ASN A 42 7.31 3.29 -19.59
CA ASN A 42 8.53 3.87 -20.14
C ASN A 42 9.60 4.00 -19.04
N PRO A 43 10.90 4.04 -19.39
CA PRO A 43 11.96 4.30 -18.42
C PRO A 43 11.68 5.56 -17.58
N GLY A 44 11.93 5.47 -16.26
CA GLY A 44 11.62 6.55 -15.30
C GLY A 44 10.15 6.61 -14.85
N TYR A 45 9.37 5.57 -15.14
CA TYR A 45 8.00 5.39 -14.66
C TYR A 45 7.81 3.99 -14.06
N HIS A 46 6.80 3.87 -13.19
CA HIS A 46 6.38 2.61 -12.57
C HIS A 46 4.90 2.36 -12.77
N ILE A 47 4.53 1.09 -12.75
CA ILE A 47 3.15 0.59 -12.85
C ILE A 47 2.40 0.92 -11.56
N VAL A 48 1.17 1.41 -11.70
CA VAL A 48 0.20 1.50 -10.62
C VAL A 48 -1.10 0.84 -11.05
N VAL A 49 -1.37 -0.37 -10.55
CA VAL A 49 -2.62 -1.09 -10.82
C VAL A 49 -3.77 -0.41 -10.11
N LYS A 50 -4.79 0.00 -10.88
CA LYS A 50 -5.95 0.75 -10.42
C LYS A 50 -7.16 -0.15 -10.20
N LYS A 51 -7.44 -1.00 -11.19
CA LYS A 51 -8.62 -1.86 -11.23
C LYS A 51 -8.31 -3.18 -11.94
N GLY A 52 -8.98 -4.23 -11.49
CA GLY A 52 -8.99 -5.54 -12.12
C GLY A 52 -10.44 -5.99 -12.21
N THR A 53 -10.92 -6.30 -13.41
CA THR A 53 -12.30 -6.73 -13.64
C THR A 53 -12.31 -8.10 -14.31
N LEU A 54 -13.11 -9.02 -13.78
CA LEU A 54 -13.30 -10.35 -14.35
C LEU A 54 -14.53 -10.38 -15.23
N TYR A 55 -14.37 -11.04 -16.36
CA TYR A 55 -15.42 -11.32 -17.32
C TYR A 55 -15.42 -12.81 -17.68
N HIS A 56 -16.57 -13.34 -18.04
CA HIS A 56 -16.70 -14.65 -18.65
C HIS A 56 -17.83 -14.60 -19.67
N ASN A 57 -17.54 -14.95 -20.92
CA ASN A 57 -18.47 -14.84 -22.06
C ASN A 57 -19.12 -13.45 -22.14
N GLY A 58 -18.32 -12.38 -22.01
CA GLY A 58 -18.79 -10.99 -22.04
C GLY A 58 -19.52 -10.50 -20.79
N ARG A 59 -19.88 -11.39 -19.85
CA ARG A 59 -20.54 -11.01 -18.59
C ARG A 59 -19.53 -10.66 -17.52
N LYS A 60 -19.67 -9.49 -16.90
CA LYS A 60 -18.88 -9.07 -15.73
C LYS A 60 -19.19 -10.00 -14.54
N LEU A 61 -18.14 -10.61 -13.98
CA LEU A 61 -18.22 -11.47 -12.80
C LEU A 61 -17.90 -10.71 -11.50
N ASP A 62 -16.83 -9.91 -11.52
CA ASP A 62 -16.33 -9.18 -10.35
C ASP A 62 -15.51 -7.97 -10.83
N ASP A 63 -15.56 -6.83 -10.15
CA ASP A 63 -14.79 -5.62 -10.48
C ASP A 63 -13.72 -5.23 -9.46
N ASN A 64 -13.44 -6.12 -8.50
CA ASN A 64 -12.41 -5.98 -7.47
C ASN A 64 -11.32 -7.06 -7.58
N ALA A 65 -11.05 -7.58 -8.78
CA ALA A 65 -10.02 -8.57 -9.06
C ALA A 65 -8.61 -7.96 -9.22
N ARG A 66 -8.33 -6.83 -8.54
CA ARG A 66 -7.06 -6.10 -8.67
C ARG A 66 -5.94 -6.64 -7.78
N TYR A 67 -6.26 -7.42 -6.76
CA TYR A 67 -5.28 -7.82 -5.74
C TYR A 67 -4.10 -8.58 -6.36
N ALA A 68 -4.36 -9.63 -7.15
CA ALA A 68 -3.29 -10.40 -7.79
C ALA A 68 -2.38 -9.55 -8.70
N PRO A 69 -2.89 -8.80 -9.69
CA PRO A 69 -2.03 -7.98 -10.54
C PRO A 69 -1.32 -6.89 -9.75
N LYS A 70 -1.93 -6.35 -8.69
CA LYS A 70 -1.28 -5.35 -7.83
C LYS A 70 -0.11 -5.96 -7.06
N MET A 71 -0.29 -7.10 -6.41
CA MET A 71 0.80 -7.76 -5.71
C MET A 71 1.92 -8.21 -6.65
N ALA A 72 1.61 -8.54 -7.90
CA ALA A 72 2.61 -8.93 -8.89
C ALA A 72 3.38 -7.75 -9.49
N CYS A 73 2.70 -6.66 -9.84
CA CYS A 73 3.23 -5.67 -10.78
C CYS A 73 3.32 -4.24 -10.27
N ASP A 74 2.64 -3.89 -9.17
CA ASP A 74 2.65 -2.52 -8.66
C ASP A 74 4.08 -2.08 -8.31
N LEU A 75 4.39 -0.82 -8.64
CA LEU A 75 5.67 -0.15 -8.36
C LEU A 75 6.90 -0.72 -9.10
N GLU A 76 6.72 -1.68 -10.00
CA GLU A 76 7.75 -2.13 -10.93
C GLU A 76 7.67 -1.33 -12.26
N ASN A 77 8.77 -1.21 -13.00
CA ASN A 77 8.74 -0.60 -14.35
C ASN A 77 8.09 -1.53 -15.38
N SER A 78 8.33 -2.84 -15.25
CA SER A 78 7.73 -3.88 -16.08
C SER A 78 7.47 -5.14 -15.26
N CYS A 79 6.45 -5.91 -15.64
CA CYS A 79 6.03 -7.11 -14.93
C CYS A 79 5.42 -8.13 -15.92
N ASN A 80 5.78 -9.40 -15.78
CA ASN A 80 5.11 -10.51 -16.47
C ASN A 80 4.10 -11.14 -15.52
N PHE A 81 2.82 -10.93 -15.79
CA PHE A 81 1.71 -11.46 -15.00
C PHE A 81 1.17 -12.74 -15.64
N LYS A 82 0.98 -13.79 -14.84
CA LYS A 82 0.31 -15.03 -15.26
C LYS A 82 -1.04 -15.12 -14.59
N PHE A 83 -2.11 -15.18 -15.39
CA PHE A 83 -3.43 -15.46 -14.85
C PHE A 83 -3.62 -16.98 -14.71
N THR A 84 -3.62 -17.46 -13.46
CA THR A 84 -3.76 -18.88 -13.12
C THR A 84 -4.92 -19.09 -12.15
N PRO A 85 -5.42 -20.32 -11.98
CA PRO A 85 -6.44 -20.60 -10.97
C PRO A 85 -6.02 -20.15 -9.56
N GLN A 86 -4.73 -20.32 -9.23
CA GLN A 86 -4.17 -19.93 -7.93
C GLN A 86 -4.10 -18.41 -7.75
N THR A 87 -3.96 -17.62 -8.82
CA THR A 87 -3.90 -16.16 -8.67
C THR A 87 -5.19 -15.57 -8.10
N LEU A 88 -6.34 -16.24 -8.23
CA LEU A 88 -7.61 -15.77 -7.68
C LEU A 88 -8.16 -16.69 -6.58
N SER A 89 -7.31 -17.53 -5.96
CA SER A 89 -7.74 -18.42 -4.87
C SER A 89 -8.30 -17.66 -3.66
N TYR A 90 -8.09 -16.34 -3.60
CA TYR A 90 -8.64 -15.46 -2.56
C TYR A 90 -10.08 -15.00 -2.84
N MET A 91 -10.60 -15.21 -4.05
CA MET A 91 -11.93 -14.81 -4.47
C MET A 91 -12.92 -15.95 -4.23
N ASN A 92 -14.16 -15.60 -3.87
CA ASN A 92 -15.25 -16.57 -3.76
C ASN A 92 -15.86 -16.93 -5.13
N THR A 93 -15.50 -16.17 -6.16
CA THR A 93 -15.99 -16.37 -7.53
C THR A 93 -15.25 -17.53 -8.18
N ALA A 94 -15.97 -18.61 -8.48
CA ALA A 94 -15.44 -19.70 -9.30
C ALA A 94 -15.10 -19.15 -10.70
N ILE A 95 -13.90 -19.47 -11.18
CA ILE A 95 -13.41 -19.08 -12.50
C ILE A 95 -13.20 -20.32 -13.35
N ASN A 96 -13.54 -20.22 -14.63
CA ASN A 96 -13.42 -21.31 -15.60
C ASN A 96 -12.42 -20.91 -16.69
N VAL A 97 -11.88 -21.90 -17.40
CA VAL A 97 -11.09 -21.62 -18.61
C VAL A 97 -11.92 -20.73 -19.54
N GLY A 98 -11.30 -19.69 -20.09
CA GLY A 98 -11.97 -18.64 -20.86
C GLY A 98 -12.38 -17.41 -20.06
N THR A 99 -12.33 -17.45 -18.72
CA THR A 99 -12.45 -16.23 -17.90
C THR A 99 -11.36 -15.23 -18.30
N GLN A 100 -11.75 -13.98 -18.50
CA GLN A 100 -10.88 -12.88 -18.87
C GLN A 100 -10.71 -11.96 -17.65
N LEU A 101 -9.47 -11.53 -17.39
CA LEU A 101 -9.14 -10.47 -16.45
C LEU A 101 -8.66 -9.25 -17.23
N THR A 102 -9.39 -8.14 -17.07
CA THR A 102 -8.99 -6.83 -17.59
C THR A 102 -8.31 -6.04 -16.48
N ILE A 103 -7.06 -5.66 -16.70
CA ILE A 103 -6.20 -4.93 -15.77
C ILE A 103 -6.04 -3.50 -16.26
N ASN A 104 -6.55 -2.54 -15.48
CA ASN A 104 -6.35 -1.13 -15.72
C ASN A 104 -5.23 -0.60 -14.81
N TYR A 105 -4.21 0.01 -15.41
CA TYR A 105 -3.05 0.52 -14.69
C TYR A 105 -2.57 1.87 -15.24
N ASP A 106 -1.97 2.67 -14.36
CA ASP A 106 -1.32 3.91 -14.73
C ASP A 106 0.20 3.71 -14.80
N CYS A 107 0.87 4.45 -15.67
CA CYS A 107 2.32 4.66 -15.55
C CYS A 107 2.57 5.98 -14.82
N LYS A 108 3.09 5.92 -13.60
CA LYS A 108 3.42 7.11 -12.82
C LYS A 108 4.90 7.39 -12.87
N ARG A 109 5.25 8.67 -13.03
CA ARG A 109 6.64 9.11 -13.02
C ARG A 109 7.28 8.74 -11.70
N ASP A 110 8.50 8.26 -11.79
CA ASP A 110 9.33 7.99 -10.63
C ASP A 110 9.74 9.32 -10.01
N ASN A 111 9.05 9.69 -8.93
CA ASN A 111 9.44 10.85 -8.15
C ASN A 111 10.24 10.41 -6.93
N PHE A 112 11.50 10.08 -7.16
CA PHE A 112 12.46 9.77 -6.08
C PHE A 112 12.88 11.02 -5.30
N GLN A 113 12.72 12.20 -5.91
CA GLN A 113 12.87 13.50 -5.28
C GLN A 113 11.57 13.98 -4.64
N GLY A 114 10.56 13.11 -4.56
CA GLY A 114 9.29 13.44 -3.92
C GLY A 114 9.58 13.85 -2.50
N ASP A 115 9.43 15.14 -2.22
CA ASP A 115 8.97 15.61 -0.91
C ASP A 115 7.73 14.75 -0.62
N PRO A 116 7.82 13.71 0.23
CA PRO A 116 7.07 12.47 0.05
C PRO A 116 5.56 12.57 0.34
N ARG A 117 4.85 13.66 0.03
CA ARG A 117 4.04 14.30 1.08
C ARG A 117 4.85 14.16 2.36
N ARG A 118 5.92 14.97 2.52
CA ARG A 118 6.55 15.13 3.83
C ARG A 118 5.37 15.12 4.79
N ILE A 119 5.32 14.14 5.68
CA ILE A 119 4.31 14.23 6.72
C ILE A 119 4.90 15.33 7.57
N THR A 120 4.62 16.58 7.19
CA THR A 120 5.29 17.80 7.61
C THR A 120 5.11 18.03 9.12
N ASP A 121 4.20 17.27 9.72
CA ASP A 121 3.70 17.44 11.08
C ASP A 121 4.11 16.33 12.06
N TYR A 122 5.10 15.48 11.77
CA TYR A 122 5.74 14.77 12.88
C TYR A 122 6.79 15.66 13.53
N THR A 123 6.38 16.24 14.66
CA THR A 123 7.19 17.09 15.49
C THR A 123 8.45 16.36 15.95
N LYS A 124 9.55 16.83 15.36
CA LYS A 124 10.92 16.47 15.69
C LYS A 124 11.15 16.64 17.20
N THR A 125 11.78 15.63 17.78
CA THR A 125 12.66 15.77 18.96
C THR A 125 12.02 16.25 20.28
N GLN A 126 10.80 15.80 20.63
CA GLN A 126 10.35 15.56 22.03
C GLN A 126 8.95 14.90 22.14
N GLY A 127 8.58 14.04 21.17
CA GLY A 127 7.29 13.30 21.15
C GLY A 127 7.18 12.16 20.13
N CYS A 128 7.97 12.22 19.03
CA CYS A 128 8.21 11.20 17.98
C CYS A 128 7.07 10.85 17.04
N PRO A 129 7.34 10.22 15.87
CA PRO A 129 8.62 9.78 15.25
C PRO A 129 9.26 10.76 14.22
N GLN A 130 10.38 10.39 13.59
CA GLN A 130 10.97 11.12 12.46
C GLN A 130 10.26 10.75 11.14
N ASP A 131 10.20 11.69 10.19
CA ASP A 131 9.62 11.46 8.85
C ASP A 131 10.12 10.18 8.19
N SER A 132 11.43 9.90 8.29
CA SER A 132 12.03 8.73 7.63
C SER A 132 11.57 7.41 8.24
N PHE A 133 11.32 7.34 9.55
CA PHE A 133 10.75 6.15 10.18
C PHE A 133 9.32 5.91 9.68
N VAL A 134 8.50 6.97 9.64
CA VAL A 134 7.11 6.84 9.20
C VAL A 134 7.05 6.38 7.75
N GLN A 135 7.87 6.97 6.88
CA GLN A 135 7.95 6.56 5.47
C GLN A 135 8.38 5.11 5.29
N LYS A 136 9.21 4.58 6.19
CA LYS A 136 9.73 3.21 6.10
C LYS A 136 8.78 2.17 6.68
N HIS A 137 8.16 2.46 7.82
CA HIS A 137 7.52 1.43 8.62
C HIS A 137 6.06 1.72 8.95
N VAL A 138 5.52 2.89 8.64
CA VAL A 138 4.18 3.27 9.12
C VAL A 138 3.31 3.81 8.00
N ALA A 139 2.16 3.16 7.79
CA ALA A 139 1.09 3.73 6.97
C ALA A 139 -0.12 4.08 7.84
N TYR A 140 -0.64 5.26 7.58
CA TYR A 140 -1.92 5.71 8.12
C TYR A 140 -3.02 5.48 7.11
N PHE A 141 -4.12 4.93 7.57
CA PHE A 141 -5.32 4.78 6.76
C PHE A 141 -6.55 5.25 7.53
N ASN A 142 -7.46 5.90 6.82
CA ASN A 142 -8.74 6.38 7.34
C ASN A 142 -9.86 5.84 6.44
N ASP A 143 -10.02 4.52 6.45
CA ASP A 143 -11.11 3.83 5.77
C ASP A 143 -11.79 2.89 6.76
N GLU A 144 -13.03 3.23 7.10
CA GLU A 144 -13.84 2.49 8.07
C GLU A 144 -14.15 1.06 7.60
N ASN A 145 -14.12 0.79 6.30
CA ASN A 145 -14.41 -0.54 5.75
C ASN A 145 -13.30 -1.55 6.05
N ILE A 146 -12.09 -1.07 6.30
CA ILE A 146 -10.91 -1.88 6.59
C ILE A 146 -10.36 -1.65 8.00
N ALA A 147 -11.12 -0.93 8.82
CA ALA A 147 -10.79 -0.59 10.19
C ALA A 147 -10.63 -1.83 11.09
N PRO A 148 -9.96 -1.68 12.25
CA PRO A 148 -9.73 -2.74 13.24
C PRO A 148 -10.95 -3.60 13.59
N LYS A 149 -12.15 -3.04 13.58
CA LYS A 149 -13.39 -3.76 13.94
C LYS A 149 -13.98 -4.57 12.78
N ARG A 150 -13.51 -4.38 11.54
CA ARG A 150 -13.99 -5.06 10.34
C ARG A 150 -12.88 -5.94 9.76
N ASP A 151 -12.84 -7.17 10.25
CA ASP A 151 -11.81 -8.15 9.88
C ASP A 151 -12.35 -9.19 8.90
N THR A 152 -12.67 -8.73 7.68
CA THR A 152 -13.13 -9.61 6.60
C THR A 152 -11.96 -9.93 5.65
N PRO A 153 -12.03 -11.02 4.86
CA PRO A 153 -11.00 -11.32 3.86
C PRO A 153 -10.78 -10.18 2.85
N VAL A 154 -11.84 -9.44 2.51
CA VAL A 154 -11.74 -8.25 1.64
C VAL A 154 -10.92 -7.16 2.33
N ALA A 155 -11.25 -6.86 3.59
CA ALA A 155 -10.54 -5.85 4.36
C ALA A 155 -9.07 -6.21 4.59
N GLN A 156 -8.78 -7.49 4.83
CA GLN A 156 -7.41 -7.98 4.95
C GLN A 156 -6.60 -7.74 3.67
N ARG A 157 -7.16 -8.07 2.49
CA ARG A 157 -6.47 -7.86 1.21
C ARG A 157 -6.17 -6.39 0.92
N GLU A 158 -7.10 -5.50 1.25
CA GLU A 158 -6.87 -4.06 1.11
C GLU A 158 -5.74 -3.60 2.03
N ARG A 159 -5.70 -4.07 3.29
CA ARG A 159 -4.58 -3.79 4.20
C ARG A 159 -3.25 -4.35 3.67
N GLU A 160 -3.24 -5.56 3.15
CA GLU A 160 -2.04 -6.15 2.52
C GLU A 160 -1.54 -5.33 1.34
N MET A 161 -2.45 -4.83 0.48
CA MET A 161 -2.08 -3.95 -0.64
C MET A 161 -1.51 -2.60 -0.16
N ILE A 162 -2.02 -2.04 0.94
CA ILE A 162 -1.46 -0.83 1.56
C ILE A 162 -0.06 -1.13 2.11
N ALA A 163 0.11 -2.23 2.86
CA ALA A 163 1.39 -2.63 3.42
C ALA A 163 2.44 -2.87 2.32
N MET A 164 2.06 -3.55 1.25
CA MET A 164 2.89 -3.74 0.06
C MET A 164 3.31 -2.40 -0.53
N GLY A 165 2.36 -1.48 -0.70
CA GLY A 165 2.65 -0.14 -1.24
C GLY A 165 3.69 0.62 -0.44
N VAL A 166 3.63 0.55 0.90
CA VAL A 166 4.68 1.14 1.77
C VAL A 166 6.01 0.45 1.53
N CYS A 167 6.07 -0.87 1.73
CA CYS A 167 7.32 -1.63 1.67
C CYS A 167 8.02 -1.49 0.31
N ALA A 168 7.25 -1.46 -0.78
CA ALA A 168 7.75 -1.30 -2.13
C ALA A 168 8.34 0.10 -2.37
N GLN A 169 7.77 1.15 -1.79
CA GLN A 169 8.39 2.48 -1.84
C GLN A 169 9.72 2.51 -1.08
N VAL A 170 9.81 1.83 0.07
CA VAL A 170 11.08 1.74 0.81
C VAL A 170 12.13 0.98 0.02
N LYS A 171 11.76 -0.14 -0.60
CA LYS A 171 12.64 -0.91 -1.51
C LYS A 171 13.20 0.02 -2.59
N ARG A 172 12.34 0.77 -3.27
CA ARG A 172 12.75 1.69 -4.35
C ARG A 172 13.66 2.82 -3.84
N PHE A 173 13.34 3.38 -2.67
CA PHE A 173 14.19 4.38 -2.03
C PHE A 173 15.61 3.83 -1.77
N ARG A 174 15.72 2.58 -1.27
CA ARG A 174 17.01 1.94 -0.99
C ARG A 174 17.79 1.54 -2.24
N GLN A 175 17.10 1.03 -3.27
CA GLN A 175 17.74 0.71 -4.56
C GLN A 175 18.47 1.93 -5.14
N ASN A 176 17.93 3.13 -4.92
CA ASN A 176 18.55 4.39 -5.34
C ASN A 176 19.55 4.97 -4.32
N ASN A 177 19.62 4.41 -3.10
CA ASN A 177 20.53 4.86 -2.05
C ASN A 177 21.28 3.65 -1.44
N PRO A 178 22.12 2.94 -2.21
CA PRO A 178 22.72 1.66 -1.79
C PRO A 178 23.67 1.78 -0.58
N ARG A 179 24.07 2.99 -0.20
CA ARG A 179 24.90 3.26 0.98
C ARG A 179 24.12 3.35 2.30
N THR A 180 22.78 3.29 2.26
CA THR A 180 21.99 3.34 3.50
C THR A 180 22.20 2.07 4.34
N PRO A 181 22.27 2.18 5.68
CA PRO A 181 22.37 1.04 6.56
C PRO A 181 21.28 -0.02 6.30
N ILE A 182 21.65 -1.29 6.45
CA ILE A 182 20.72 -2.41 6.37
C ILE A 182 19.83 -2.35 7.62
N ASP A 183 18.57 -2.03 7.40
CA ASP A 183 17.53 -2.24 8.41
C ASP A 183 17.01 -3.68 8.31
N PRO A 184 17.16 -4.51 9.34
CA PRO A 184 16.66 -5.88 9.34
C PRO A 184 15.13 -5.95 9.29
N HIS A 185 14.43 -4.85 9.63
CA HIS A 185 12.97 -4.75 9.64
C HIS A 185 12.42 -4.02 8.42
N LEU A 186 13.16 -4.00 7.31
CA LEU A 186 12.74 -3.37 6.06
C LEU A 186 11.35 -3.83 5.58
N GLY A 187 11.04 -5.12 5.77
CA GLY A 187 9.77 -5.71 5.39
C GLY A 187 8.64 -5.42 6.38
N THR A 188 8.94 -4.94 7.58
CA THR A 188 7.94 -4.74 8.63
C THR A 188 7.22 -3.41 8.45
N VAL A 189 5.89 -3.49 8.33
CA VAL A 189 4.99 -2.36 8.17
C VAL A 189 3.90 -2.38 9.23
N TYR A 190 3.70 -1.24 9.88
CA TYR A 190 2.62 -0.95 10.80
C TYR A 190 1.55 -0.13 10.10
N LEU A 191 0.34 -0.68 10.00
CA LEU A 191 -0.82 0.06 9.53
C LEU A 191 -1.61 0.58 10.73
N ILE A 192 -1.71 1.90 10.85
CA ILE A 192 -2.39 2.56 11.95
C ILE A 192 -3.69 3.18 11.41
N PHE A 193 -4.81 2.75 11.98
CA PHE A 193 -6.11 3.37 11.67
C PHE A 193 -6.20 4.76 12.32
N ASP A 194 -6.33 5.80 11.51
CA ASP A 194 -6.52 7.19 11.96
C ASP A 194 -7.98 7.59 11.81
N ASN A 195 -8.72 7.60 12.92
CA ASN A 195 -10.13 7.97 12.94
C ASN A 195 -10.37 9.48 13.20
N ARG A 196 -9.36 10.24 13.64
CA ARG A 196 -9.49 11.66 14.04
C ARG A 196 -8.12 12.37 14.06
N THR A 197 -7.64 12.75 12.87
CA THR A 197 -6.70 13.84 12.49
C THR A 197 -5.44 14.13 13.31
N SER A 198 -5.18 13.45 14.43
CA SER A 198 -4.03 13.68 15.29
C SER A 198 -3.20 12.41 15.31
N LYS A 199 -2.16 12.44 14.47
CA LYS A 199 -1.11 11.43 14.33
C LYS A 199 -0.19 11.41 15.55
N ASN A 200 -0.75 11.16 16.73
CA ASN A 200 -0.06 11.20 18.01
C ASN A 200 -0.04 9.81 18.65
N ASP A 201 0.34 8.81 17.84
CA ASP A 201 0.32 7.38 18.20
C ASP A 201 1.60 6.91 18.84
N PHE A 202 2.61 7.78 18.91
CA PHE A 202 3.92 7.48 19.47
C PHE A 202 4.18 8.31 20.72
N MET A 203 4.98 7.77 21.62
CA MET A 203 5.47 8.43 22.82
C MET A 203 6.95 8.09 23.02
N PRO A 204 7.71 8.94 23.73
CA PRO A 204 9.03 8.57 24.24
C PRO A 204 8.97 7.23 24.99
N SER A 205 9.94 6.36 24.73
CA SER A 205 10.11 5.14 25.53
C SER A 205 10.88 5.48 26.83
N PRO A 206 10.93 4.56 27.82
CA PRO A 206 11.82 4.70 28.97
C PRO A 206 13.30 4.91 28.57
N ASP A 207 13.77 4.29 27.48
CA ASP A 207 15.02 4.71 26.83
C ASP A 207 14.74 6.00 26.03
N VAL A 208 15.34 7.11 26.47
CA VAL A 208 15.17 8.43 25.87
C VAL A 208 15.63 8.52 24.41
N ARG A 209 16.43 7.57 23.92
CA ARG A 209 16.83 7.48 22.51
C ARG A 209 15.79 6.79 21.64
N LYS A 210 14.78 6.17 22.25
CA LYS A 210 13.74 5.44 21.54
C LYS A 210 12.37 6.08 21.71
N CYS A 211 11.47 5.73 20.79
CA CYS A 211 10.05 6.04 20.86
C CYS A 211 9.24 4.81 20.53
N GLN A 212 8.06 4.72 21.10
CA GLN A 212 7.23 3.55 20.97
C GLN A 212 5.78 3.91 20.70
N LEU A 213 5.04 3.00 20.08
CA LEU A 213 3.59 3.10 20.01
C LEU A 213 2.98 3.28 21.41
N LYS A 214 2.01 4.18 21.52
CA LYS A 214 1.24 4.35 22.74
C LYS A 214 0.38 3.11 23.01
N PRO A 215 0.17 2.71 24.28
CA PRO A 215 -0.66 1.55 24.61
C PRO A 215 -2.07 1.60 23.98
N ASN A 216 -2.71 2.76 23.98
CA ASN A 216 -4.03 2.94 23.37
C ASN A 216 -4.02 2.81 21.84
N SER A 217 -2.87 3.06 21.20
CA SER A 217 -2.70 3.00 19.75
C SER A 217 -2.42 1.59 19.25
N LEU A 218 -2.03 0.67 20.14
CA LEU A 218 -1.86 -0.75 19.80
C LEU A 218 -3.15 -1.34 19.23
N THR A 219 -4.30 -1.10 19.89
CA THR A 219 -5.60 -1.68 19.50
C THR A 219 -6.06 -1.33 18.09
N LYS A 220 -5.49 -0.27 17.51
CA LYS A 220 -5.78 0.23 16.16
C LYS A 220 -4.67 -0.02 15.15
N THR A 221 -3.66 -0.81 15.53
CA THR A 221 -2.48 -1.09 14.72
C THR A 221 -2.46 -2.54 14.25
N TYR A 222 -2.15 -2.72 12.98
CA TYR A 222 -1.83 -4.00 12.35
C TYR A 222 -0.34 -4.04 12.02
N LYS A 223 0.30 -5.19 12.23
CA LYS A 223 1.65 -5.46 11.75
C LYS A 223 1.59 -6.42 10.57
N TYR A 224 2.30 -6.08 9.51
CA TYR A 224 2.54 -6.92 8.34
C TYR A 224 4.03 -7.07 8.11
N ASP A 225 4.43 -8.25 7.67
CA ASP A 225 5.77 -8.49 7.14
C ASP A 225 5.66 -8.73 5.63
N CYS A 226 6.31 -7.86 4.87
CA CYS A 226 6.25 -7.81 3.43
C CYS A 226 7.60 -8.19 2.81
N GLU A 227 7.54 -8.97 1.73
CA GLU A 227 8.70 -9.41 0.98
C GLU A 227 8.39 -9.39 -0.53
N ARG A 228 9.34 -8.93 -1.33
CA ARG A 228 9.29 -9.09 -2.79
C ARG A 228 9.94 -10.41 -3.18
N LYS A 229 9.12 -11.39 -3.58
CA LYS A 229 9.60 -12.62 -4.23
C LYS A 229 9.79 -12.39 -5.73
N ALA A 230 10.30 -13.40 -6.42
CA ALA A 230 10.60 -13.34 -7.86
C ALA A 230 9.36 -13.00 -8.72
N ASP A 231 8.19 -13.54 -8.36
CA ASP A 231 6.93 -13.39 -9.10
C ASP A 231 6.05 -12.28 -8.53
N LYS A 232 5.87 -12.23 -7.20
CA LYS A 232 4.99 -11.25 -6.53
C LYS A 232 5.50 -10.77 -5.18
N TRP A 233 4.90 -9.69 -4.69
CA TRP A 233 4.92 -9.34 -3.28
C TRP A 233 4.10 -10.33 -2.46
N THR A 234 4.59 -10.64 -1.27
CA THR A 234 3.83 -11.32 -0.22
C THR A 234 3.83 -10.40 1.00
N CYS A 235 2.67 -10.07 1.54
CA CYS A 235 2.53 -9.36 2.80
C CYS A 235 1.72 -10.23 3.75
N THR A 236 2.38 -10.76 4.78
CA THR A 236 1.78 -11.67 5.75
C THR A 236 1.35 -10.88 6.98
N PHE A 237 0.11 -11.06 7.40
CA PHE A 237 -0.35 -10.54 8.68
C PHE A 237 0.44 -11.19 9.81
N ALA A 238 1.13 -10.37 10.61
CA ALA A 238 1.93 -10.84 11.73
C ALA A 238 1.18 -10.71 13.06
N SER A 239 0.59 -9.54 13.32
CA SER A 239 -0.13 -9.32 14.57
C SER A 239 -1.08 -8.12 14.52
N LYS A 240 -1.98 -8.04 15.52
CA LYS A 240 -2.84 -6.90 15.80
C LYS A 240 -2.81 -6.60 17.29
N GLY A 241 -2.55 -5.36 17.66
CA GLY A 241 -2.65 -4.90 19.05
C GLY A 241 -1.70 -5.52 20.05
N ARG A 242 -0.58 -6.10 19.60
CA ARG A 242 0.41 -6.75 20.49
C ARG A 242 1.81 -6.17 20.38
N ASP A 243 2.23 -5.82 19.17
CA ASP A 243 3.61 -5.37 18.94
C ASP A 243 3.81 -3.89 19.21
N LEU A 244 4.76 -3.59 20.09
CA LEU A 244 5.28 -2.25 20.29
C LEU A 244 6.22 -1.95 19.13
N ALA A 245 5.80 -1.10 18.18
CA ALA A 245 6.72 -0.53 17.22
C ALA A 245 7.65 0.43 17.98
N ILE A 246 8.91 0.04 18.17
CA ILE A 246 9.91 0.86 18.85
C ILE A 246 10.86 1.44 17.81
N ASN A 247 10.79 2.76 17.63
CA ASN A 247 11.62 3.55 16.75
C ASN A 247 12.86 4.07 17.50
N ASP A 248 14.05 3.80 16.96
CA ASP A 248 15.27 4.47 17.37
C ASP A 248 15.33 5.90 16.79
N LYS A 249 15.39 6.91 17.66
CA LYS A 249 15.35 8.33 17.26
C LYS A 249 16.59 8.77 16.48
N ILE A 250 17.71 8.05 16.57
CA ILE A 250 18.98 8.41 15.93
C ILE A 250 19.01 7.84 14.52
N THR A 251 18.67 6.56 14.40
CA THR A 251 18.80 5.81 13.14
C THR A 251 17.50 5.76 12.34
N SER A 252 16.36 6.08 12.96
CA SER A 252 15.01 5.93 12.39
C SER A 252 14.70 4.49 11.96
N HIS A 253 15.27 3.51 12.68
CA HIS A 253 15.02 2.09 12.48
C HIS A 253 14.08 1.54 13.54
N LEU A 254 13.40 0.45 13.18
CA LEU A 254 12.72 -0.38 14.16
C LEU A 254 13.75 -1.12 15.01
N GLY A 255 13.49 -1.29 16.31
CA GLY A 255 14.30 -2.13 17.19
C GLY A 255 13.63 -2.39 18.52
#